data_AF-A0A967WXS9-F1
#
_entry.id   AF-A0A967WXS9-F1
#
_cell.length_a   1.000
_cell.length_b   1.000
_cell.length_c   1.000
_cell.angle_alpha   90.00
_cell.angle_beta   90.00
_cell.angle_gamma   90.00
#
_symmetry.space_group_name_H-M   'P 1'
#
loop_
_entity.id
_entity.type
_entity.pdbx_description
1 polymer ?
#
loop_
_entity_poly.entity_id
_entity_poly.type
_entity_poly.pdbx_seq_one_letter_code
_entity_poly.pdbx_strand_id
1 'polypeptide(L)' 'MCQATVILAQDGKEEELMRDVVLLEPVADGLRLQAFFEEPVTVQARVERIDFLKHTVTLVPVTEE' A
#
# COMPACT_ATOMS: atom_id res chain seq x y z
N MET A 1 -11.85 3.36 -14.45
CA MET A 1 -11.65 2.52 -13.25
C MET A 1 -10.20 2.70 -12.87
N CYS A 2 -9.89 3.41 -11.78
CA CYS A 2 -8.51 3.63 -11.35
C CYS A 2 -8.24 2.69 -10.18
N GLN A 3 -7.41 1.69 -10.41
CA GLN A 3 -6.91 0.74 -9.42
C GLN A 3 -5.40 0.88 -9.36
N ALA A 4 -4.79 0.52 -8.24
CA ALA A 4 -3.33 0.54 -8.09
C ALA A 4 -2.78 -0.74 -7.48
N THR A 5 -1.53 -1.06 -7.80
CA THR A 5 -0.75 -2.07 -7.10
C THR A 5 -0.02 -1.42 -5.93
N VAL A 6 -0.18 -1.98 -4.73
CA VAL A 6 0.52 -1.52 -3.54
C VAL A 6 1.75 -2.37 -3.31
N ILE A 7 2.90 -1.71 -3.16
CA ILE A 7 4.23 -2.31 -3.02
C ILE A 7 4.81 -1.88 -1.66
N LEU A 8 5.42 -2.80 -0.93
CA LEU A 8 6.22 -2.52 0.26
C LEU A 8 7.70 -2.49 -0.11
N ALA A 9 8.35 -1.35 0.11
CA ALA A 9 9.79 -1.20 0.01
C ALA A 9 10.42 -1.40 1.40
N GLN A 10 11.19 -2.47 1.57
CA GLN A 10 11.90 -2.78 2.81
C GLN A 10 13.22 -3.49 2.51
N ASP A 11 14.29 -3.15 3.25
CA ASP A 11 15.61 -3.80 3.16
C ASP A 11 16.18 -3.84 1.72
N GLY A 12 15.92 -2.77 0.95
CA GLY A 12 16.36 -2.64 -0.45
C GLY A 12 15.58 -3.51 -1.44
N LYS A 13 14.46 -4.10 -1.04
CA LYS A 13 13.57 -4.92 -1.89
C LYS A 13 12.19 -4.30 -1.97
N GLU A 14 11.55 -4.50 -3.13
CA GLU A 14 10.15 -4.16 -3.36
C GLU A 14 9.34 -5.46 -3.38
N GLU A 15 8.34 -5.57 -2.51
CA GLU A 15 7.40 -6.69 -2.43
C GLU A 15 5.99 -6.20 -2.79
N GLU A 16 5.29 -6.92 -3.65
CA GLU A 16 3.89 -6.63 -3.96
C GLU A 16 2.99 -7.11 -2.81
N LEU A 17 2.30 -6.17 -2.15
CA LEU A 17 1.38 -6.49 -1.06
C LEU A 17 -0.02 -6.84 -1.55
N MET A 18 -0.53 -6.05 -2.50
CA MET A 18 -1.92 -6.18 -2.97
C MET A 18 -2.07 -5.57 -4.36
N ARG A 19 -2.80 -6.26 -5.24
CA ARG A 19 -3.22 -5.75 -6.56
C ARG A 19 -4.64 -5.21 -6.51
N ASP A 20 -5.00 -4.47 -7.56
CA ASP A 20 -6.36 -4.01 -7.81
C ASP A 20 -6.98 -3.19 -6.66
N VAL A 21 -6.12 -2.51 -5.88
CA VAL A 21 -6.53 -1.72 -4.72
C VAL A 21 -7.35 -0.53 -5.19
N VAL A 22 -8.54 -0.39 -4.62
CA VAL A 22 -9.52 0.67 -4.92
C VAL A 22 -9.58 1.73 -3.82
N LEU A 23 -9.11 1.41 -2.62
CA LEU A 23 -9.05 2.32 -1.49
C LEU A 23 -7.79 2.03 -0.66
N LEU A 24 -7.06 3.09 -0.36
CA LEU A 24 -5.98 3.13 0.62
C LEU A 24 -6.27 4.30 1.55
N GLU A 25 -6.38 4.03 2.84
CA GLU A 25 -6.71 5.06 3.84
C GLU A 25 -5.91 4.86 5.14
N PRO A 26 -5.59 5.96 5.86
CA PRO A 26 -5.01 5.87 7.18
C PRO A 26 -6.01 5.31 8.20
N VAL A 27 -5.53 4.44 9.07
CA VAL A 27 -6.22 3.93 10.26
C VAL A 27 -5.31 4.12 11.49
N ALA A 28 -5.82 3.84 12.69
CA ALA A 28 -5.06 4.01 13.93
C ALA A 28 -3.71 3.27 13.91
N ASP A 29 -3.67 2.06 13.32
CA ASP A 29 -2.52 1.17 13.32
C ASP A 29 -1.81 1.09 11.95
N GLY A 30 -1.92 2.15 11.12
CA GLY A 30 -1.22 2.23 9.83
C GLY A 30 -2.13 2.54 8.65
N LEU A 31 -2.08 1.71 7.59
CA LEU A 31 -2.85 1.89 6.36
C LEU A 31 -3.76 0.68 6.11
N ARG A 32 -5.03 0.94 5.79
CA ARG A 32 -5.95 -0.08 5.30
C ARG A 32 -5.97 -0.07 3.77
N LEU A 33 -5.76 -1.24 3.18
CA LEU A 33 -5.83 -1.52 1.75
C LEU A 33 -7.11 -2.29 1.46
N GLN A 34 -7.88 -1.88 0.46
CA GLN A 34 -9.11 -2.56 0.08
C GLN A 34 -9.17 -2.72 -1.44
N ALA A 35 -9.60 -3.90 -1.87
CA ALA A 35 -9.97 -4.22 -3.24
C ALA A 35 -11.45 -4.66 -3.29
N PHE A 36 -11.97 -5.02 -4.46
CA PHE A 36 -13.40 -5.31 -4.63
C PHE A 36 -13.81 -6.67 -4.08
N PHE A 37 -12.95 -7.69 -4.20
CA PHE A 37 -13.32 -9.08 -3.93
C PHE A 37 -12.44 -9.74 -2.85
N GLU A 38 -11.34 -9.09 -2.51
CA GLU A 38 -10.38 -9.50 -1.50
C GLU A 38 -10.71 -8.89 -0.13
N GLU A 39 -10.37 -9.59 0.95
CA GLU A 39 -10.48 -9.05 2.29
C GLU A 39 -9.54 -7.84 2.48
N PRO A 40 -9.98 -6.78 3.18
CA PRO A 40 -9.11 -5.64 3.47
C PRO A 40 -7.90 -6.04 4.32
N VAL A 41 -6.74 -5.49 3.98
CA VAL A 41 -5.48 -5.73 4.69
C VAL A 41 -5.06 -4.45 5.42
N THR A 42 -4.67 -4.55 6.68
CA THR A 42 -4.05 -3.45 7.42
C THR A 42 -2.55 -3.66 7.52
N VAL A 43 -1.76 -2.65 7.18
CA VAL A 43 -0.29 -2.70 7.20
C VAL A 43 0.27 -1.55 8.02
N GLN A 44 1.27 -1.85 8.87
CA GLN A 44 2.03 -0.85 9.63
C GLN A 44 3.09 -0.20 8.74
N ALA A 45 2.63 0.64 7.82
CA ALA A 45 3.47 1.32 6.86
C ALA A 45 2.95 2.74 6.61
N ARG A 46 3.76 3.56 5.94
CA ARG A 46 3.38 4.88 5.43
C ARG A 46 3.59 4.96 3.93
N VAL A 47 2.85 5.83 3.27
CA VAL A 47 3.04 6.09 1.83
C VAL A 47 4.36 6.82 1.63
N GLU A 48 5.25 6.25 0.82
CA GLU A 48 6.48 6.91 0.39
C GLU A 48 6.28 7.62 -0.97
N ARG A 49 5.64 6.94 -1.92
CA ARG A 49 5.46 7.45 -3.29
C ARG A 49 4.18 6.93 -3.93
N ILE A 50 3.52 7.78 -4.70
CA ILE A 50 2.43 7.40 -5.60
C ILE A 50 2.89 7.68 -7.03
N ASP A 51 2.88 6.66 -7.89
CA ASP A 51 3.16 6.78 -9.33
C ASP A 51 1.85 6.56 -10.10
N PHE A 52 1.22 7.66 -10.51
CA PHE A 52 -0.05 7.62 -11.23
C PHE A 52 0.06 7.04 -12.63
N LEU A 53 1.23 7.15 -13.28
CA LEU A 53 1.44 6.61 -14.63
C LEU A 53 1.59 5.09 -14.59
N LYS A 54 2.26 4.58 -13.57
CA LYS A 54 2.44 3.12 -13.36
C LYS A 54 1.28 2.50 -12.59
N HIS A 55 0.36 3.30 -12.07
CA HIS A 55 -0.70 2.84 -11.18
C HIS A 55 -0.14 2.08 -9.97
N THR A 56 0.88 2.63 -9.31
CA THR A 56 1.49 2.03 -8.12
C THR A 56 1.54 2.97 -6.93
N VAL A 57 1.44 2.38 -5.74
CA VAL A 57 1.70 3.05 -4.46
C VAL A 57 2.81 2.29 -3.75
N THR A 58 3.92 2.96 -3.48
CA THR A 58 5.05 2.42 -2.70
C THR A 58 4.90 2.83 -1.24
N LEU A 59 4.94 1.84 -0.35
CA LEU A 59 4.90 1.99 1.11
C LEU A 59 6.27 1.68 1.70
N VAL A 60 6.56 2.28 2.85
CA VAL A 60 7.72 1.92 3.68
C VAL A 60 7.26 1.61 5.11
N PRO A 61 7.90 0.68 5.83
CA PRO A 61 7.56 0.39 7.23
C PRO A 61 7.60 1.64 8.10
N VAL A 62 6.72 1.70 9.10
CA VAL A 62 6.84 2.68 10.18
C VAL A 62 7.90 2.13 11.15
N THR A 63 9.13 2.65 11.08
CA THR A 63 10.12 2.43 12.14
C THR A 63 9.76 3.31 13.33
N GLU A 64 9.52 2.71 14.48
CA GLU A 64 9.51 3.43 15.76
C GLU A 64 10.92 4.00 16.00
N GLU A 65 11.04 5.33 16.03
CA GLU A 65 12.24 6.02 16.55
C GLU A 65 12.22 6.08 18.08
#